data_AF-A0AA88SIR7-F1
#
_entry.id   AF-A0AA88SIR7-F1
#
_cell.length_a   1.000
_cell.length_b   1.000
_cell.length_c   1.000
_cell.angle_alpha   90.00
_cell.angle_beta   90.00
_cell.angle_gamma   90.00
#
_symmetry.space_group_name_H-M   'P 1'
#
loop_
_entity.id
_entity.type
_entity.pdbx_description
1 polymer ?
#
loop_
_entity_poly.entity_id
_entity_poly.type
_entity_poly.pdbx_seq_one_letter_code
_entity_poly.pdbx_strand_id
1 'polypeptide(L)'
;MFTFTGLDHMSPLKERNKLRFSVLSLLPLLGWTSTALQEIVPDTSHLHNVSVLNSDEENRIPNITVNGSVLAHLYRSNFKKAQTRSSFSLANTNLQWVTWSGSLPYGAVSIYNDYTRRTDYVCSYGCGAGFYSPSLGPYCRHPYGGKEELRSPFEVLINKEQLEYLEWKDGSYGSVPWNSIYGCAGWGTFVGKNQYGLGKVVPKHKAFFLPYNGKEYSYKTYQVLTVNQDVIKEHISNVNYKTDAAKLTELPPETMRKSTVINNDCQIPIIVSAAIEFSAETTQQFSKGTTVEESIEHSVTVQLNIPPNSMCTVNMVGYKYKANVPFTARLQRTYRNGAIRSGSITGTYDKVQVGEVVAVVDRCEPIPCQAVCLKE
;
A
#
# COMPACT_ATOMS: atom_id res chain seq x y z
N MET A 1 -10.41 2.41 -13.85
CA MET A 1 -11.35 1.38 -14.33
C MET A 1 -10.61 0.05 -14.29
N PHE A 2 -10.67 -0.64 -13.14
CA PHE A 2 -9.99 -1.92 -12.95
C PHE A 2 -10.81 -3.00 -13.65
N THR A 3 -10.22 -3.69 -14.61
CA THR A 3 -10.79 -4.91 -15.19
C THR A 3 -10.10 -6.08 -14.49
N PHE A 4 -10.78 -6.64 -13.49
CA PHE A 4 -10.43 -7.95 -12.95
C PHE A 4 -10.94 -9.00 -13.92
N THR A 5 -10.05 -9.52 -14.75
CA THR A 5 -10.31 -10.72 -15.55
C THR A 5 -9.44 -11.83 -15.00
N GLY A 6 -10.03 -12.73 -14.21
CA GLY A 6 -9.35 -13.94 -13.77
C GLY A 6 -9.93 -14.58 -12.52
N LEU A 7 -10.56 -15.75 -12.73
CA LEU A 7 -10.96 -16.82 -11.78
C LEU A 7 -12.24 -16.54 -10.98
N ASP A 8 -13.40 -17.16 -11.18
CA ASP A 8 -13.78 -18.39 -11.92
C ASP A 8 -12.82 -19.57 -11.74
N HIS A 9 -12.39 -19.79 -10.50
CA HIS A 9 -12.17 -21.13 -9.92
C HIS A 9 -11.70 -20.99 -8.47
N MET A 10 -12.62 -20.75 -7.54
CA MET A 10 -12.50 -21.40 -6.24
C MET A 10 -12.98 -22.83 -6.42
N SER A 11 -12.05 -23.78 -6.37
CA SER A 11 -12.37 -25.19 -6.20
C SER A 11 -13.21 -25.36 -4.92
N PRO A 12 -14.34 -26.07 -4.98
CA PRO A 12 -15.27 -26.17 -3.87
C PRO A 12 -14.62 -26.91 -2.69
N LEU A 13 -14.86 -26.40 -1.48
CA LEU A 13 -14.82 -27.22 -0.27
C LEU A 13 -15.81 -28.36 -0.48
N LYS A 14 -15.29 -29.52 -0.88
CA LYS A 14 -15.86 -30.87 -0.81
C LYS A 14 -17.39 -30.91 -0.59
N GLU A 15 -18.15 -30.82 -1.67
CA GLU A 15 -19.60 -31.11 -1.65
C GLU A 15 -19.86 -32.55 -1.19
N ARG A 16 -20.80 -32.72 -0.26
CA ARG A 16 -21.72 -33.87 -0.27
C ARG A 16 -23.02 -33.39 -0.91
N ASN A 17 -23.22 -33.81 -2.16
CA ASN A 17 -24.47 -34.02 -2.90
C ASN A 17 -25.42 -32.84 -3.21
N LYS A 18 -25.45 -32.50 -4.52
CA LYS A 18 -26.62 -32.18 -5.41
C LYS A 18 -27.41 -30.88 -5.08
N LEU A 19 -27.82 -30.00 -6.01
CA LEU A 19 -28.17 -30.05 -7.43
C LEU A 19 -28.06 -28.62 -8.03
N ARG A 20 -27.76 -28.51 -9.33
CA ARG A 20 -27.69 -27.25 -10.10
C ARG A 20 -29.06 -26.61 -10.32
N PHE A 21 -29.16 -25.28 -10.26
CA PHE A 21 -30.06 -24.48 -11.11
C PHE A 21 -29.41 -23.14 -11.49
N SER A 22 -29.68 -22.73 -12.73
CA SER A 22 -29.10 -21.61 -13.49
C SER A 22 -30.16 -20.55 -13.69
N VAL A 23 -29.87 -19.26 -13.50
CA VAL A 23 -30.63 -18.15 -14.11
C VAL A 23 -29.70 -16.97 -14.43
N LEU A 24 -29.69 -16.57 -15.71
CA LEU A 24 -29.16 -15.32 -16.26
C LEU A 24 -30.05 -14.13 -15.86
N SER A 25 -29.45 -12.96 -15.59
CA SER A 25 -30.11 -11.67 -15.84
C SER A 25 -29.11 -10.51 -16.00
N LEU A 26 -29.37 -9.68 -17.01
CA LEU A 26 -28.56 -8.56 -17.50
C LEU A 26 -28.85 -7.24 -16.74
N LEU A 27 -27.77 -6.44 -16.57
CA LEU A 27 -27.60 -4.95 -16.55
C LEU A 27 -28.86 -4.04 -16.61
N PRO A 28 -28.88 -2.82 -15.99
CA PRO A 28 -28.01 -1.71 -16.42
C PRO A 28 -27.58 -0.61 -15.42
N LEU A 29 -26.69 0.24 -15.96
CA LEU A 29 -26.07 1.51 -15.57
C LEU A 29 -26.91 2.53 -14.77
N LEU A 30 -26.21 3.29 -13.91
CA LEU A 30 -26.25 4.74 -13.63
C LEU A 30 -24.96 5.02 -12.80
N GLY A 31 -24.09 6.00 -13.02
CA GLY A 31 -24.24 7.37 -13.48
C GLY A 31 -23.88 8.31 -12.32
N TRP A 32 -23.03 9.33 -12.60
CA TRP A 32 -22.75 10.56 -11.81
C TRP A 32 -21.59 10.46 -10.81
N THR A 33 -20.82 11.50 -10.46
CA THR A 33 -20.35 12.77 -11.07
C THR A 33 -19.12 13.17 -10.22
N SER A 34 -18.12 13.80 -10.82
CA SER A 34 -16.95 14.36 -10.10
C SER A 34 -17.34 15.45 -9.11
N THR A 35 -16.64 15.50 -7.98
CA THR A 35 -16.35 16.75 -7.26
C THR A 35 -14.88 16.80 -6.89
N ALA A 36 -14.27 17.94 -7.21
CA ALA A 36 -12.87 18.27 -6.97
C ALA A 36 -12.65 18.57 -5.47
N LEU A 37 -11.48 18.18 -4.96
CA LEU A 37 -10.99 18.58 -3.64
C LEU A 37 -9.79 19.50 -3.77
N GLN A 38 -9.85 20.54 -2.96
CA GLN A 38 -9.05 21.75 -2.95
C GLN A 38 -7.69 21.50 -2.27
N GLU A 39 -6.62 22.00 -2.88
CA GLU A 39 -5.25 21.89 -2.36
C GLU A 39 -5.06 22.70 -1.07
N ILE A 40 -4.49 22.04 -0.06
CA ILE A 40 -4.00 22.65 1.18
C ILE A 40 -2.48 22.69 1.10
N VAL A 41 -1.91 23.89 1.06
CA VAL A 41 -0.46 24.13 1.08
C VAL A 41 0.01 24.27 2.53
N PRO A 42 0.97 23.46 3.02
CA PRO A 42 1.65 23.73 4.28
C PRO A 42 2.87 24.62 4.05
N ASP A 43 2.84 25.80 4.67
CA ASP A 43 3.98 26.66 4.92
C ASP A 43 4.92 26.00 5.96
N THR A 44 6.24 26.10 5.77
CA THR A 44 7.22 25.87 6.84
C THR A 44 8.54 26.55 6.49
N SER A 45 8.65 27.79 6.96
CA SER A 45 9.92 28.45 7.21
C SER A 45 10.61 27.79 8.42
N HIS A 46 11.85 27.32 8.27
CA HIS A 46 12.85 27.33 9.35
C HIS A 46 14.27 27.18 8.76
N LEU A 47 15.11 28.17 9.07
CA LEU A 47 16.49 28.31 8.64
C LEU A 47 17.41 27.21 9.19
N HIS A 48 18.33 26.75 8.35
CA HIS A 48 19.75 26.71 8.73
C HIS A 48 20.60 27.34 7.61
N ASN A 49 21.44 28.29 8.01
CA ASN A 49 22.49 28.93 7.22
C ASN A 49 23.81 28.16 7.39
N VAL A 50 24.81 28.53 6.55
CA VAL A 50 26.18 27.99 6.36
C VAL A 50 26.23 27.05 5.13
N SER A 51 27.06 27.23 4.10
CA SER A 51 28.21 28.11 3.82
C SER A 51 28.33 28.37 2.31
N VAL A 52 29.00 29.47 1.99
CA VAL A 52 29.42 30.00 0.69
C VAL A 52 29.83 28.92 -0.33
N LEU A 53 29.29 29.04 -1.56
CA LEU A 53 29.77 28.32 -2.75
C LEU A 53 31.26 28.65 -2.96
N ASN A 54 32.13 27.64 -2.93
CA ASN A 54 33.51 27.83 -3.36
C ASN A 54 33.50 28.10 -4.88
N SER A 55 33.88 29.31 -5.29
CA SER A 55 33.79 29.79 -6.68
C SER A 55 34.69 29.04 -7.66
N ASP A 56 35.70 28.34 -7.17
CA ASP A 56 36.83 27.90 -8.01
C ASP A 56 36.54 26.64 -8.83
N GLU A 57 35.50 25.87 -8.50
CA GLU A 57 35.15 24.60 -9.17
C GLU A 57 33.76 24.62 -9.82
N GLU A 58 33.20 25.81 -10.05
CA GLU A 58 31.96 25.99 -10.78
C GLU A 58 32.16 25.72 -12.29
N ASN A 59 31.33 24.84 -12.86
CA ASN A 59 31.31 24.46 -14.28
C ASN A 59 32.64 23.94 -14.86
N ARG A 60 33.59 23.51 -14.01
CA ARG A 60 34.82 22.86 -14.47
C ARG A 60 34.57 21.42 -14.90
N ILE A 61 35.33 20.97 -15.90
CA ILE A 61 35.38 19.56 -16.27
C ILE A 61 36.26 18.85 -15.23
N PRO A 62 35.79 17.78 -14.57
CA PRO A 62 36.65 16.99 -13.68
C PRO A 62 37.83 16.41 -14.49
N ASN A 63 38.98 16.15 -13.87
CA ASN A 63 40.12 15.55 -14.59
C ASN A 63 40.10 14.03 -14.42
N ILE A 64 40.05 13.28 -15.53
CA ILE A 64 40.17 11.81 -15.50
C ILE A 64 41.60 11.44 -15.11
N THR A 65 41.78 10.93 -13.89
CA THR A 65 43.04 10.32 -13.48
C THR A 65 42.95 8.81 -13.72
N VAL A 66 43.60 8.34 -14.77
CA VAL A 66 43.80 6.91 -15.02
C VAL A 66 45.00 6.48 -14.17
N ASN A 67 44.73 5.73 -13.10
CA ASN A 67 45.66 5.24 -12.06
C ASN A 67 45.95 6.20 -10.89
N GLY A 68 45.70 5.70 -9.68
CA GLY A 68 46.22 6.27 -8.44
C GLY A 68 45.37 5.92 -7.24
N SER A 69 45.81 4.93 -6.47
CA SER A 69 45.34 4.65 -5.10
C SER A 69 45.26 5.97 -4.31
N VAL A 70 44.05 6.45 -4.03
CA VAL A 70 43.86 7.60 -3.14
C VAL A 70 43.83 7.07 -1.72
N LEU A 71 44.88 7.39 -0.94
CA LEU A 71 44.91 7.16 0.50
C LEU A 71 43.71 7.88 1.13
N ALA A 72 42.75 7.11 1.64
CA ALA A 72 41.60 7.66 2.35
C ALA A 72 42.08 8.22 3.71
N HIS A 73 42.00 9.53 3.89
CA HIS A 73 41.99 10.11 5.24
C HIS A 73 40.66 9.78 5.90
N LEU A 74 40.66 8.68 6.66
CA LEU A 74 39.52 8.21 7.44
C LEU A 74 39.21 9.23 8.55
N TYR A 75 38.16 10.04 8.38
CA TYR A 75 37.63 10.85 9.46
C TYR A 75 36.50 10.10 10.17
N ARG A 76 36.79 9.55 11.35
CA ARG A 76 35.78 8.95 12.24
C ARG A 76 35.10 10.07 13.02
N SER A 77 34.02 10.64 12.48
CA SER A 77 33.18 11.56 13.24
C SER A 77 32.18 10.76 14.09
N ASN A 78 32.23 10.96 15.40
CA ASN A 78 31.21 10.47 16.32
C ASN A 78 29.96 11.35 16.20
N PHE A 79 29.15 11.13 15.17
CA PHE A 79 27.79 11.64 15.19
C PHE A 79 26.95 10.74 16.09
N LYS A 80 26.49 11.30 17.21
CA LYS A 80 25.46 10.67 18.05
C LYS A 80 24.30 10.28 17.14
N LYS A 81 23.84 9.03 17.25
CA LYS A 81 22.66 8.50 16.55
C LYS A 81 21.60 9.59 16.48
N ALA A 82 21.40 10.14 15.28
CA ALA A 82 20.28 11.02 15.04
C ALA A 82 19.03 10.19 15.35
N GLN A 83 18.27 10.74 16.28
CA GLN A 83 17.03 10.24 16.82
C GLN A 83 16.20 9.56 15.72
N THR A 84 15.85 8.30 15.94
CA THR A 84 14.87 7.54 15.15
C THR A 84 13.63 8.43 15.00
N ARG A 85 13.41 9.03 13.84
CA ARG A 85 12.25 9.90 13.67
C ARG A 85 11.74 9.96 12.23
N SER A 86 10.52 9.42 12.14
CA SER A 86 9.51 9.50 11.09
C SER A 86 10.03 9.28 9.68
N SER A 87 9.82 8.05 9.20
CA SER A 87 9.56 7.75 7.80
C SER A 87 8.54 8.74 7.24
N PHE A 88 8.99 9.86 6.70
CA PHE A 88 8.15 10.71 5.87
C PHE A 88 7.85 9.86 4.63
N SER A 89 6.64 9.34 4.56
CA SER A 89 6.31 8.36 3.56
C SER A 89 6.20 9.06 2.21
N LEU A 90 7.04 8.65 1.25
CA LEU A 90 6.58 8.48 -0.13
C LEU A 90 5.42 7.46 -0.08
N ALA A 91 4.26 7.86 0.42
CA ALA A 91 3.22 6.95 0.93
C ALA A 91 2.75 5.90 -0.10
N ASN A 92 2.96 6.21 -1.39
CA ASN A 92 2.46 5.42 -2.51
C ASN A 92 3.55 4.93 -3.48
N THR A 93 4.85 5.08 -3.18
CA THR A 93 5.91 4.52 -4.03
C THR A 93 6.65 3.37 -3.36
N ASN A 94 7.20 2.47 -4.17
CA ASN A 94 8.04 1.36 -3.73
C ASN A 94 9.52 1.76 -3.58
N LEU A 95 9.83 3.06 -3.56
CA LEU A 95 11.20 3.53 -3.33
C LEU A 95 11.53 3.57 -1.84
N GLN A 96 12.70 3.07 -1.48
CA GLN A 96 13.16 3.02 -0.08
C GLN A 96 14.64 3.33 0.02
N TRP A 97 15.03 4.08 1.07
CA TRP A 97 16.42 4.19 1.50
C TRP A 97 16.71 3.03 2.45
N VAL A 98 17.67 2.19 2.09
CA VAL A 98 18.05 1.01 2.87
C VAL A 98 19.47 1.17 3.37
N THR A 99 19.67 0.99 4.68
CA THR A 99 21.00 1.05 5.30
C THR A 99 21.90 -0.05 4.75
N TRP A 100 23.13 0.32 4.37
CA TRP A 100 24.16 -0.58 3.89
C TRP A 100 24.51 -1.65 4.92
N SER A 101 24.43 -2.92 4.52
CA SER A 101 24.68 -4.09 5.36
C SER A 101 25.93 -4.89 4.95
N GLY A 102 26.73 -4.38 4.02
CA GLY A 102 27.92 -5.07 3.48
C GLY A 102 27.74 -5.62 2.06
N SER A 103 26.52 -5.68 1.55
CA SER A 103 26.20 -6.11 0.19
C SER A 103 25.23 -5.15 -0.49
N LEU A 104 25.33 -5.04 -1.81
CA LEU A 104 24.41 -4.22 -2.61
C LEU A 104 22.99 -4.82 -2.55
N PRO A 105 21.98 -4.05 -2.11
CA PRO A 105 20.61 -4.56 -2.04
C PRO A 105 19.99 -4.72 -3.45
N TYR A 106 19.10 -5.70 -3.59
CA TYR A 106 18.34 -5.89 -4.82
C TYR A 106 17.46 -4.67 -5.12
N GLY A 107 17.38 -4.29 -6.40
CA GLY A 107 16.64 -3.11 -6.84
C GLY A 107 17.35 -1.78 -6.59
N ALA A 108 18.65 -1.80 -6.22
CA ALA A 108 19.44 -0.57 -6.08
C ALA A 108 19.39 0.28 -7.36
N VAL A 109 19.05 1.56 -7.20
CA VAL A 109 18.96 2.52 -8.29
C VAL A 109 20.37 2.91 -8.72
N SER A 110 20.64 2.77 -10.01
CA SER A 110 21.97 3.03 -10.58
C SER A 110 21.91 3.79 -11.89
N ILE A 111 23.05 4.36 -12.27
CA ILE A 111 23.34 4.79 -13.63
C ILE A 111 24.58 4.05 -14.12
N TYR A 112 24.67 3.85 -15.44
CA TYR A 112 25.96 3.63 -16.06
C TYR A 112 26.58 5.00 -16.33
N ASN A 113 27.75 5.26 -15.74
CA ASN A 113 28.48 6.50 -15.87
C ASN A 113 29.48 6.37 -17.01
N ASP A 114 29.15 6.90 -18.18
CA ASP A 114 30.00 6.82 -19.38
C ASP A 114 31.35 7.51 -19.20
N TYR A 115 31.38 8.60 -18.42
CA TYR A 115 32.59 9.38 -18.18
C TYR A 115 33.64 8.61 -17.38
N THR A 116 33.21 7.80 -16.41
CA THR A 116 34.10 6.93 -15.61
C THR A 116 34.08 5.46 -16.02
N ARG A 117 33.25 5.09 -17.00
CA ARG A 117 33.03 3.72 -17.50
C ARG A 117 32.74 2.70 -16.38
N ARG A 118 31.83 3.06 -15.47
CA ARG A 118 31.40 2.17 -14.38
C ARG A 118 29.94 2.39 -14.01
N THR A 119 29.38 1.43 -13.28
CA THR A 119 28.06 1.58 -12.66
C THR A 119 28.19 2.28 -11.32
N ASP A 120 27.44 3.36 -11.16
CA ASP A 120 27.33 4.15 -9.95
C ASP A 120 25.92 3.99 -9.37
N TYR A 121 25.83 3.62 -8.10
CA TYR A 121 24.58 3.43 -7.36
C TYR A 121 24.27 4.66 -6.52
N VAL A 122 22.99 5.05 -6.47
CA VAL A 122 22.54 6.17 -5.66
C VAL A 122 22.68 5.83 -4.18
N CYS A 123 23.48 6.61 -3.46
CA CYS A 123 23.64 6.50 -2.02
C CYS A 123 23.40 7.85 -1.33
N SER A 124 23.18 7.81 -0.02
CA SER A 124 23.06 9.00 0.83
C SER A 124 23.76 8.79 2.17
N TYR A 125 24.38 9.84 2.67
CA TYR A 125 24.84 9.93 4.05
C TYR A 125 24.46 11.30 4.61
N GLY A 126 23.73 11.34 5.74
CA GLY A 126 23.40 12.58 6.42
C GLY A 126 22.77 13.64 5.48
N CYS A 127 21.81 13.20 4.65
CA CYS A 127 21.12 14.00 3.63
C CYS A 127 21.95 14.40 2.39
N GLY A 128 23.22 14.01 2.32
CA GLY A 128 24.09 14.21 1.17
C GLY A 128 23.98 13.05 0.18
N ALA A 129 23.17 13.24 -0.87
CA ALA A 129 23.11 12.28 -1.97
C ALA A 129 24.43 12.27 -2.77
N GLY A 130 24.85 11.09 -3.19
CA GLY A 130 26.11 10.84 -3.87
C GLY A 130 26.09 9.52 -4.62
N PHE A 131 27.26 8.88 -4.74
CA PHE A 131 27.37 7.58 -5.39
C PHE A 131 28.17 6.56 -4.58
N TYR A 132 27.77 5.30 -4.73
CA TYR A 132 28.51 4.13 -4.34
C TYR A 132 28.92 3.36 -5.61
N SER A 133 30.16 2.89 -5.67
CA SER A 133 30.60 1.99 -6.73
C SER A 133 31.43 0.85 -6.13
N PRO A 134 31.10 -0.43 -6.42
CA PRO A 134 31.84 -1.57 -5.86
C PRO A 134 33.35 -1.52 -6.13
N SER A 135 33.77 -0.94 -7.26
CA SER A 135 35.18 -0.81 -7.63
C SER A 135 35.96 0.21 -6.81
N LEU A 136 35.29 1.04 -6.01
CA LEU A 136 35.90 2.11 -5.21
C LEU A 136 35.81 1.90 -3.70
N GLY A 137 35.41 0.69 -3.29
CA GLY A 137 35.28 0.29 -1.89
C GLY A 137 33.90 0.56 -1.29
N PRO A 138 33.64 0.06 -0.06
CA PRO A 138 32.33 0.05 0.60
C PRO A 138 31.99 1.40 1.25
N TYR A 139 32.06 2.49 0.48
CA TYR A 139 31.81 3.85 0.95
C TYR A 139 30.86 4.60 0.02
N CYS A 140 29.93 5.37 0.60
CA CYS A 140 29.21 6.39 -0.14
C CYS A 140 30.09 7.62 -0.30
N ARG A 141 30.27 8.05 -1.54
CA ARG A 141 30.99 9.27 -1.92
C ARG A 141 29.97 10.36 -2.15
N HIS A 142 29.98 11.38 -1.31
CA HIS A 142 29.00 12.46 -1.39
C HIS A 142 29.69 13.83 -1.33
N PRO A 143 29.12 14.84 -1.99
CA PRO A 143 29.69 16.17 -2.01
C PRO A 143 29.31 16.91 -0.71
N TYR A 144 30.28 17.51 -0.02
CA TYR A 144 30.03 18.32 1.17
C TYR A 144 31.16 19.32 1.40
N GLY A 145 30.82 20.61 1.55
CA GLY A 145 31.76 21.64 1.98
C GLY A 145 32.98 21.79 1.05
N GLY A 146 32.80 21.68 -0.27
CA GLY A 146 33.88 21.78 -1.24
C GLY A 146 34.68 20.48 -1.47
N LYS A 147 34.32 19.38 -0.81
CA LYS A 147 35.05 18.10 -0.87
C LYS A 147 34.17 16.92 -1.24
N GLU A 148 34.79 15.89 -1.80
CA GLU A 148 34.22 14.54 -1.84
C GLU A 148 34.51 13.86 -0.52
N GLU A 149 33.45 13.56 0.24
CA GLU A 149 33.54 12.86 1.52
C GLU A 149 33.17 11.40 1.33
N LEU A 150 33.95 10.51 1.97
CA LEU A 150 33.68 9.07 2.03
C LEU A 150 33.04 8.74 3.37
N ARG A 151 31.91 8.05 3.36
CA ARG A 151 31.17 7.72 4.59
C ARG A 151 30.63 6.29 4.61
N SER A 152 30.57 5.76 5.84
CA SER A 152 29.97 4.48 6.21
C SER A 152 29.56 4.53 7.70
N PRO A 153 28.44 3.91 8.12
CA PRO A 153 27.42 3.31 7.27
C PRO A 153 26.68 4.37 6.45
N PHE A 154 26.10 3.99 5.32
CA PHE A 154 25.34 4.87 4.43
C PHE A 154 24.05 4.19 3.99
N GLU A 155 23.18 4.91 3.28
CA GLU A 155 21.93 4.38 2.73
C GLU A 155 22.03 4.25 1.22
N VAL A 156 21.39 3.22 0.65
CA VAL A 156 21.25 3.00 -0.79
C VAL A 156 19.78 3.16 -1.16
N LEU A 157 19.51 3.91 -2.23
CA LEU A 157 18.16 4.03 -2.77
C LEU A 157 17.82 2.76 -3.56
N ILE A 158 16.72 2.11 -3.18
CA ILE A 158 16.19 0.94 -3.89
C ILE A 158 14.81 1.23 -4.47
N ASN A 159 14.54 0.64 -5.64
CA ASN A 159 13.21 0.48 -6.19
C ASN A 159 12.72 -0.93 -5.87
N LYS A 160 12.05 -1.06 -4.72
CA LYS A 160 11.57 -2.35 -4.21
C LYS A 160 10.60 -2.97 -5.23
N GLU A 161 10.78 -4.25 -5.51
CA GLU A 161 10.02 -5.00 -6.53
C GLU A 161 10.11 -4.43 -7.97
N GLN A 162 10.99 -3.44 -8.22
CA GLN A 162 11.14 -2.75 -9.50
C GLN A 162 9.83 -2.18 -10.07
N LEU A 163 8.90 -1.78 -9.20
CA LEU A 163 7.56 -1.34 -9.58
C LEU A 163 7.53 0.09 -10.10
N GLU A 164 8.40 0.96 -9.60
CA GLU A 164 8.38 2.38 -9.99
C GLU A 164 9.07 2.59 -11.34
N TYR A 165 8.48 3.44 -12.17
CA TYR A 165 9.12 3.92 -13.39
C TYR A 165 9.90 5.19 -13.07
N LEU A 166 11.23 5.07 -13.00
CA LEU A 166 12.13 6.18 -12.71
C LEU A 166 12.56 6.90 -13.98
N GLU A 167 12.62 8.22 -13.91
CA GLU A 167 13.04 9.09 -15.01
C GLU A 167 14.07 10.10 -14.52
N TRP A 168 14.95 10.51 -15.44
CA TRP A 168 15.82 11.65 -15.25
C TRP A 168 15.26 12.81 -16.05
N LYS A 169 14.86 13.88 -15.36
CA LYS A 169 14.25 15.07 -15.96
C LYS A 169 15.22 16.24 -15.87
N ASP A 170 15.33 17.00 -16.93
CA ASP A 170 16.25 18.14 -16.98
C ASP A 170 15.89 19.20 -15.94
N GLY A 171 16.92 19.79 -15.35
CA GLY A 171 16.82 20.85 -14.36
C GLY A 171 18.00 21.81 -14.48
N SER A 172 17.79 23.04 -14.04
CA SER A 172 18.83 24.06 -14.04
C SER A 172 18.57 25.14 -13.01
N TYR A 173 19.65 25.78 -12.53
CA TYR A 173 19.59 26.91 -11.60
C TYR A 173 18.70 26.68 -10.36
N GLY A 174 18.67 25.46 -9.84
CA GLY A 174 17.87 25.07 -8.69
C GLY A 174 16.46 24.57 -9.01
N SER A 175 16.05 24.53 -10.28
CA SER A 175 14.76 23.95 -10.67
C SER A 175 14.74 22.45 -10.39
N VAL A 176 13.58 21.99 -9.92
CA VAL A 176 13.32 20.61 -9.52
C VAL A 176 11.91 20.25 -10.01
N PRO A 177 11.77 19.22 -10.87
CA PRO A 177 10.47 18.76 -11.35
C PRO A 177 9.59 18.18 -10.25
N TRP A 178 8.30 18.06 -10.51
CA TRP A 178 7.39 17.32 -9.62
C TRP A 178 7.78 15.84 -9.51
N ASN A 179 7.39 15.20 -8.41
CA ASN A 179 7.71 13.80 -8.11
C ASN A 179 9.22 13.49 -8.02
N SER A 180 10.03 14.51 -7.71
CA SER A 180 11.47 14.36 -7.52
C SER A 180 11.82 13.61 -6.24
N ILE A 181 12.91 12.84 -6.29
CA ILE A 181 13.37 12.01 -5.18
C ILE A 181 14.29 12.81 -4.27
N TYR A 182 13.87 12.92 -3.01
CA TYR A 182 14.64 13.56 -1.96
C TYR A 182 15.84 12.69 -1.57
N GLY A 183 17.02 13.33 -1.44
CA GLY A 183 18.16 12.73 -0.76
C GLY A 183 17.94 12.62 0.75
N CYS A 184 17.03 13.45 1.27
CA CYS A 184 16.57 13.48 2.65
C CYS A 184 15.24 14.23 2.73
N ALA A 185 14.22 13.64 3.38
CA ALA A 185 12.95 14.32 3.57
C ALA A 185 13.14 15.57 4.45
N GLY A 186 12.61 16.72 4.02
CA GLY A 186 12.58 17.97 4.79
C GLY A 186 13.81 18.89 4.69
N TRP A 187 14.90 18.47 4.03
CA TRP A 187 16.13 19.27 3.92
C TRP A 187 16.34 19.92 2.54
N GLY A 188 15.40 19.73 1.61
CA GLY A 188 15.43 20.36 0.29
C GLY A 188 16.59 19.92 -0.60
N THR A 189 17.12 18.70 -0.42
CA THR A 189 18.13 18.12 -1.31
C THR A 189 17.54 17.00 -2.14
N PHE A 190 17.91 16.92 -3.41
CA PHE A 190 17.37 15.95 -4.37
C PHE A 190 18.48 15.14 -5.01
N VAL A 191 18.15 13.90 -5.39
CA VAL A 191 19.07 13.05 -6.15
C VAL A 191 19.18 13.59 -7.58
N GLY A 192 20.41 13.90 -8.00
CA GLY A 192 20.69 14.44 -9.32
C GLY A 192 21.81 13.71 -10.04
N LYS A 193 21.90 13.95 -11.35
CA LYS A 193 23.04 13.57 -12.16
C LYS A 193 23.38 14.64 -13.17
N ASN A 194 24.61 14.60 -13.67
CA ASN A 194 24.98 15.21 -14.94
C ASN A 194 25.80 14.21 -15.78
N GLN A 195 26.45 14.68 -16.84
CA GLN A 195 27.29 13.85 -17.70
C GLN A 195 28.49 13.20 -16.98
N TYR A 196 28.89 13.70 -15.80
CA TYR A 196 30.06 13.22 -15.06
C TYR A 196 29.71 12.23 -13.92
N GLY A 197 28.45 12.17 -13.49
CA GLY A 197 28.01 11.22 -12.47
C GLY A 197 26.83 11.69 -11.61
N LEU A 198 26.63 10.98 -10.49
CA LEU A 198 25.57 11.24 -9.51
C LEU A 198 26.01 12.22 -8.43
N GLY A 199 25.06 12.93 -7.86
CA GLY A 199 25.28 13.84 -6.75
C GLY A 199 23.97 14.39 -6.18
N LYS A 200 24.04 15.60 -5.62
CA LYS A 200 22.88 16.26 -5.00
C LYS A 200 22.52 17.55 -5.73
N VAL A 201 21.23 17.80 -5.88
CA VAL A 201 20.69 19.11 -6.28
C VAL A 201 20.24 19.85 -5.04
N VAL A 202 20.65 21.11 -4.91
CA VAL A 202 20.27 21.98 -3.80
C VAL A 202 19.62 23.24 -4.37
N PRO A 203 18.28 23.32 -4.44
CA PRO A 203 17.55 24.46 -5.00
C PRO A 203 17.94 25.79 -4.36
N LYS A 204 18.13 25.81 -3.04
CA LYS A 204 18.59 27.00 -2.30
C LYS A 204 19.91 27.56 -2.84
N HIS A 205 20.82 26.69 -3.29
CA HIS A 205 22.11 27.08 -3.86
C HIS A 205 22.09 27.18 -5.39
N LYS A 206 20.93 26.93 -6.01
CA LYS A 206 20.71 26.99 -7.47
C LYS A 206 21.72 26.14 -8.26
N ALA A 207 22.10 24.98 -7.74
CA ALA A 207 23.15 24.16 -8.33
C ALA A 207 23.00 22.66 -8.02
N PHE A 208 23.59 21.86 -8.91
CA PHE A 208 23.94 20.48 -8.70
C PHE A 208 25.40 20.38 -8.22
N PHE A 209 25.64 19.51 -7.25
CA PHE A 209 26.96 19.25 -6.69
C PHE A 209 27.38 17.82 -6.97
N LEU A 210 28.57 17.66 -7.53
CA LEU A 210 29.15 16.38 -7.91
C LEU A 210 30.39 16.09 -7.06
N PRO A 211 30.44 14.96 -6.33
CA PRO A 211 31.67 14.47 -5.74
C PRO A 211 32.55 13.82 -6.81
N TYR A 212 33.81 14.23 -6.91
CA TYR A 212 34.76 13.58 -7.79
C TYR A 212 36.20 13.78 -7.30
N ASN A 213 36.92 12.67 -7.09
CA ASN A 213 38.35 12.62 -6.82
C ASN A 213 38.80 13.58 -5.69
N GLY A 214 38.14 13.51 -4.54
CA GLY A 214 38.43 14.35 -3.38
C GLY A 214 37.80 15.75 -3.39
N LYS A 215 37.18 16.19 -4.49
CA LYS A 215 36.58 17.53 -4.63
C LYS A 215 35.06 17.51 -4.82
N GLU A 216 34.42 18.61 -4.46
CA GLU A 216 33.02 18.92 -4.84
C GLU A 216 33.04 19.91 -6.01
N TYR A 217 32.41 19.53 -7.12
CA TYR A 217 32.19 20.39 -8.28
C TYR A 217 30.75 20.91 -8.26
N SER A 218 30.51 22.11 -8.78
CA SER A 218 29.15 22.66 -8.88
C SER A 218 28.77 22.98 -10.33
N TYR A 219 27.53 22.68 -10.70
CA TYR A 219 27.00 22.88 -12.05
C TYR A 219 25.62 23.52 -12.01
N LYS A 220 25.32 24.35 -13.01
CA LYS A 220 24.00 25.00 -13.14
C LYS A 220 23.01 24.18 -13.96
N THR A 221 23.47 23.19 -14.72
CA THR A 221 22.63 22.28 -15.51
C THR A 221 22.84 20.84 -15.06
N TYR A 222 21.74 20.10 -14.97
CA TYR A 222 21.71 18.76 -14.41
C TYR A 222 20.39 18.06 -14.77
N GLN A 223 20.24 16.82 -14.33
CA GLN A 223 18.98 16.09 -14.34
C GLN A 223 18.63 15.65 -12.92
N VAL A 224 17.35 15.67 -12.59
CA VAL A 224 16.82 15.26 -11.29
C VAL A 224 16.12 13.91 -11.46
N LEU A 225 16.31 13.01 -10.49
CA LEU A 225 15.63 11.72 -10.45
C LEU A 225 14.17 11.92 -10.02
N THR A 226 13.24 11.45 -10.84
CA THR A 226 11.78 11.56 -10.61
C THR A 226 11.09 10.20 -10.73
N VAL A 227 9.94 10.04 -10.07
CA VAL A 227 9.01 8.92 -10.33
C VAL A 227 7.94 9.38 -11.30
N ASN A 228 7.78 8.63 -12.40
CA ASN A 228 6.65 8.82 -13.29
C ASN A 228 5.39 8.26 -12.64
N GLN A 229 4.35 9.09 -12.57
CA GLN A 229 3.05 8.73 -11.98
C GLN A 229 1.94 8.67 -13.04
N ASP A 230 2.26 8.74 -14.33
CA ASP A 230 1.31 8.71 -15.44
C ASP A 230 0.86 7.28 -15.77
N VAL A 231 0.41 6.56 -14.74
CA VAL A 231 -0.13 5.20 -14.88
C VAL A 231 -1.51 5.29 -15.52
N ILE A 232 -1.67 4.66 -16.68
CA ILE A 232 -2.95 4.65 -17.43
C ILE A 232 -3.71 3.33 -17.29
N LYS A 233 -3.01 2.24 -16.94
CA LYS A 233 -3.60 0.93 -16.73
C LYS A 233 -2.84 0.17 -15.66
N GLU A 234 -3.58 -0.49 -14.79
CA GLU A 234 -3.06 -1.45 -13.82
C GLU A 234 -3.73 -2.81 -14.06
N HIS A 235 -2.96 -3.88 -13.90
CA HIS A 235 -3.43 -5.25 -14.02
C HIS A 235 -2.78 -6.11 -12.94
N ILE A 236 -3.61 -6.82 -12.19
CA ILE A 236 -3.15 -7.76 -11.15
C ILE A 236 -3.35 -9.18 -11.68
N SER A 237 -2.30 -10.00 -11.61
CA SER A 237 -2.35 -11.41 -11.97
C SER A 237 -1.66 -12.28 -10.92
N ASN A 238 -1.80 -13.60 -11.06
CA ASN A 238 -1.13 -14.60 -10.23
C ASN A 238 -1.34 -14.34 -8.71
N VAL A 239 -2.59 -14.11 -8.32
CA VAL A 239 -2.96 -13.90 -6.91
C VAL A 239 -2.87 -15.23 -6.18
N ASN A 240 -2.12 -15.27 -5.09
CA ASN A 240 -1.96 -16.43 -4.21
C ASN A 240 -2.33 -16.04 -2.79
N TYR A 241 -3.39 -16.65 -2.27
CA TYR A 241 -3.90 -16.43 -0.92
C TYR A 241 -3.22 -17.37 0.08
N LYS A 242 -2.78 -16.83 1.21
CA LYS A 242 -2.19 -17.59 2.33
C LYS A 242 -3.27 -17.93 3.34
N THR A 243 -4.08 -18.94 3.02
CA THR A 243 -5.25 -19.33 3.83
C THR A 243 -4.86 -19.94 5.18
N ASP A 244 -3.69 -20.55 5.27
CA ASP A 244 -3.06 -21.04 6.50
C ASP A 244 -2.69 -19.92 7.48
N ALA A 245 -2.39 -18.73 6.97
CA ALA A 245 -2.09 -17.54 7.74
C ALA A 245 -3.31 -16.62 7.95
N ALA A 246 -4.53 -17.10 7.64
CA ALA A 246 -5.74 -16.31 7.78
C ALA A 246 -6.06 -16.02 9.25
N LYS A 247 -6.38 -14.75 9.55
CA LYS A 247 -6.85 -14.34 10.87
C LYS A 247 -8.38 -14.20 10.85
N LEU A 248 -9.05 -15.12 11.53
CA LEU A 248 -10.49 -15.07 11.80
C LEU A 248 -10.75 -14.25 13.06
N THR A 249 -11.75 -13.38 13.01
CA THR A 249 -12.22 -12.57 14.14
C THR A 249 -13.73 -12.73 14.23
N GLU A 250 -14.23 -13.29 15.31
CA GLU A 250 -15.66 -13.36 15.58
C GLU A 250 -16.20 -11.94 15.79
N LEU A 251 -17.34 -11.66 15.16
CA LEU A 251 -18.07 -10.41 15.32
C LEU A 251 -19.30 -10.68 16.20
N PRO A 252 -19.86 -9.63 16.83
CA PRO A 252 -21.11 -9.78 17.56
C PRO A 252 -22.20 -10.43 16.69
N PRO A 253 -22.96 -11.39 17.22
CA PRO A 253 -24.07 -11.99 16.50
C PRO A 253 -25.14 -10.96 16.20
N GLU A 254 -25.79 -11.08 15.04
CA GLU A 254 -26.88 -10.20 14.64
C GLU A 254 -28.16 -10.98 14.38
N THR A 255 -29.30 -10.43 14.80
CA THR A 255 -30.60 -10.97 14.43
C THR A 255 -30.90 -10.61 12.98
N MET A 256 -30.87 -11.61 12.11
CA MET A 256 -31.11 -11.48 10.67
C MET A 256 -32.60 -11.35 10.36
N ARG A 257 -33.45 -12.11 11.06
CA ARG A 257 -34.90 -12.08 10.89
C ARG A 257 -35.59 -12.43 12.20
N LYS A 258 -36.69 -11.73 12.48
CA LYS A 258 -37.56 -11.95 13.64
C LYS A 258 -38.90 -12.50 13.15
N SER A 259 -39.45 -13.47 13.85
CA SER A 259 -40.77 -14.02 13.56
C SER A 259 -41.51 -14.30 14.86
N THR A 260 -42.81 -14.00 14.88
CA THR A 260 -43.66 -14.18 16.05
C THR A 260 -44.65 -15.30 15.77
N VAL A 261 -44.80 -16.19 16.75
CA VAL A 261 -45.77 -17.28 16.69
C VAL A 261 -46.69 -17.19 17.90
N ILE A 262 -48.00 -17.25 17.68
CA ILE A 262 -49.02 -16.95 18.68
C ILE A 262 -49.91 -18.18 18.86
N ASN A 263 -50.14 -18.58 20.12
CA ASN A 263 -51.15 -19.56 20.49
C ASN A 263 -52.31 -18.85 21.22
N ASN A 264 -53.46 -18.73 20.54
CA ASN A 264 -54.68 -18.15 21.12
C ASN A 264 -55.56 -19.19 21.84
N ASP A 265 -55.20 -20.48 21.82
CA ASP A 265 -55.92 -21.51 22.56
C ASP A 265 -55.57 -21.40 24.06
N CYS A 266 -56.59 -21.35 24.91
CA CYS A 266 -56.42 -21.12 26.35
C CYS A 266 -56.23 -22.40 27.16
N GLN A 267 -56.25 -23.57 26.53
CA GLN A 267 -56.21 -24.86 27.21
C GLN A 267 -55.12 -25.79 26.65
N ILE A 268 -54.83 -25.72 25.35
CA ILE A 268 -54.00 -26.71 24.66
C ILE A 268 -52.72 -26.05 24.12
N PRO A 269 -51.53 -26.61 24.42
CA PRO A 269 -50.29 -26.18 23.79
C PRO A 269 -50.28 -26.60 22.31
N ILE A 270 -49.71 -25.76 21.44
CA ILE A 270 -49.60 -26.07 20.00
C ILE A 270 -48.14 -26.39 19.66
N ILE A 271 -47.94 -27.48 18.92
CA ILE A 271 -46.66 -27.81 18.30
C ILE A 271 -46.66 -27.27 16.86
N VAL A 272 -45.76 -26.34 16.58
CA VAL A 272 -45.63 -25.72 15.25
C VAL A 272 -44.20 -25.81 14.76
N SER A 273 -44.03 -26.16 13.48
CA SER A 273 -42.78 -25.99 12.76
C SER A 273 -42.70 -24.56 12.26
N ALA A 274 -41.93 -23.71 12.94
CA ALA A 274 -41.65 -22.37 12.46
C ALA A 274 -40.48 -22.46 11.46
N ALA A 275 -40.78 -22.36 10.17
CA ALA A 275 -39.76 -22.07 9.17
C ALA A 275 -39.50 -20.57 9.20
N ILE A 276 -38.30 -20.15 9.61
CA ILE A 276 -37.88 -18.79 9.35
C ILE A 276 -37.35 -18.80 7.91
N GLU A 277 -38.21 -18.34 7.00
CA GLU A 277 -37.93 -18.23 5.57
C GLU A 277 -36.67 -17.39 5.29
N PHE A 278 -36.15 -17.55 4.06
CA PHE A 278 -34.93 -16.96 3.53
C PHE A 278 -34.69 -15.52 4.01
N SER A 279 -33.55 -15.29 4.67
CA SER A 279 -32.99 -13.95 4.83
C SER A 279 -31.79 -13.83 3.90
N ALA A 280 -31.84 -12.88 2.97
CA ALA A 280 -30.68 -12.49 2.18
C ALA A 280 -29.79 -11.59 3.05
N GLU A 281 -28.55 -12.01 3.30
CA GLU A 281 -27.54 -11.17 3.92
C GLU A 281 -26.46 -10.78 2.91
N THR A 282 -26.03 -9.53 2.98
CA THR A 282 -24.92 -9.01 2.17
C THR A 282 -23.58 -9.35 2.81
N THR A 283 -22.84 -10.28 2.22
CA THR A 283 -21.42 -10.45 2.50
C THR A 283 -20.62 -9.32 1.88
N GLN A 284 -19.69 -8.77 2.67
CA GLN A 284 -18.87 -7.64 2.26
C GLN A 284 -17.44 -8.12 2.05
N GLN A 285 -16.94 -7.91 0.84
CA GLN A 285 -15.57 -8.15 0.46
C GLN A 285 -14.86 -6.81 0.29
N PHE A 286 -13.69 -6.67 0.91
CA PHE A 286 -12.83 -5.51 0.75
C PHE A 286 -11.48 -5.95 0.17
N SER A 287 -11.14 -5.34 -0.96
CA SER A 287 -9.77 -5.25 -1.44
C SER A 287 -9.34 -3.79 -1.40
N LYS A 288 -8.04 -3.47 -1.30
CA LYS A 288 -7.54 -2.08 -1.25
C LYS A 288 -8.18 -1.21 -2.34
N GLY A 289 -9.22 -0.46 -1.99
CA GLY A 289 -9.93 0.48 -2.86
C GLY A 289 -11.21 -0.03 -3.54
N THR A 290 -11.68 -1.27 -3.31
CA THR A 290 -12.96 -1.74 -3.87
C THR A 290 -13.70 -2.64 -2.89
N THR A 291 -14.94 -2.28 -2.61
CA THR A 291 -15.90 -3.09 -1.85
C THR A 291 -16.81 -3.81 -2.85
N VAL A 292 -16.91 -5.13 -2.75
CA VAL A 292 -17.89 -5.94 -3.49
C VAL A 292 -18.87 -6.51 -2.48
N GLU A 293 -20.15 -6.40 -2.80
CA GLU A 293 -21.26 -6.90 -1.99
C GLU A 293 -21.89 -8.10 -2.71
N GLU A 294 -21.99 -9.24 -2.02
CA GLU A 294 -22.65 -10.45 -2.51
C GLU A 294 -23.76 -10.86 -1.54
N SER A 295 -24.97 -11.13 -2.05
CA SER A 295 -26.10 -11.60 -1.25
C SER A 295 -26.09 -13.13 -1.12
N ILE A 296 -26.12 -13.64 0.12
CA ILE A 296 -26.27 -15.07 0.43
C ILE A 296 -27.60 -15.26 1.16
N GLU A 297 -28.38 -16.27 0.76
CA GLU A 297 -29.65 -16.61 1.40
C GLU A 297 -29.47 -17.71 2.45
N HIS A 298 -30.03 -17.50 3.64
CA HIS A 298 -30.03 -18.46 4.74
C HIS A 298 -31.45 -18.84 5.16
N SER A 299 -31.67 -20.11 5.49
CA SER A 299 -32.95 -20.60 6.03
C SER A 299 -32.73 -21.57 7.20
N VAL A 300 -33.60 -21.50 8.21
CA VAL A 300 -33.56 -22.35 9.40
C VAL A 300 -34.99 -22.75 9.77
N THR A 301 -35.16 -24.00 10.20
CA THR A 301 -36.44 -24.54 10.67
C THR A 301 -36.32 -24.99 12.12
N VAL A 302 -37.31 -24.67 12.95
CA VAL A 302 -37.36 -25.07 14.37
C VAL A 302 -38.76 -25.58 14.73
N GLN A 303 -38.82 -26.65 15.53
CA GLN A 303 -40.07 -27.14 16.12
C GLN A 303 -40.27 -26.52 17.49
N LEU A 304 -41.44 -25.92 17.72
CA LEU A 304 -41.76 -25.19 18.94
C LEU A 304 -43.02 -25.73 19.59
N ASN A 305 -42.94 -25.95 20.90
CA ASN A 305 -44.08 -26.27 21.74
C ASN A 305 -44.52 -25.00 22.47
N ILE A 306 -45.57 -24.35 21.98
CA ILE A 306 -46.02 -23.04 22.47
C ILE A 306 -47.11 -23.27 23.54
N PRO A 307 -46.90 -22.80 24.78
CA PRO A 307 -47.90 -22.93 25.84
C PRO A 307 -49.24 -22.29 25.45
N PRO A 308 -50.35 -22.69 26.11
CA PRO A 308 -51.63 -22.01 25.95
C PRO A 308 -51.50 -20.50 26.17
N ASN A 309 -52.26 -19.72 25.40
CA ASN A 309 -52.40 -18.29 25.60
C ASN A 309 -51.06 -17.56 25.73
N SER A 310 -50.13 -17.88 24.83
CA SER A 310 -48.76 -17.36 24.85
C SER A 310 -48.32 -17.01 23.43
N MET A 311 -47.49 -15.97 23.31
CA MET A 311 -46.73 -15.72 22.09
C MET A 311 -45.25 -15.98 22.34
N CYS A 312 -44.58 -16.59 21.37
CA CYS A 312 -43.14 -16.77 21.38
C CYS A 312 -42.54 -16.02 20.20
N THR A 313 -41.39 -15.39 20.46
CA THR A 313 -40.59 -14.77 19.41
C THR A 313 -39.45 -15.69 19.05
N VAL A 314 -39.21 -15.88 17.75
CA VAL A 314 -38.10 -16.65 17.21
C VAL A 314 -37.21 -15.71 16.40
N ASN A 315 -35.94 -15.65 16.77
CA ASN A 315 -34.91 -14.84 16.14
C ASN A 315 -33.98 -15.76 15.34
N MET A 316 -33.85 -15.55 14.04
CA MET A 316 -32.75 -16.11 13.27
C MET A 316 -31.51 -15.26 13.54
N VAL A 317 -30.54 -15.82 14.24
CA VAL A 317 -29.32 -15.16 14.67
C VAL A 317 -28.15 -15.68 13.84
N GLY A 318 -27.46 -14.78 13.16
CA GLY A 318 -26.27 -15.07 12.38
C GLY A 318 -25.01 -14.73 13.17
N TYR A 319 -24.11 -15.70 13.32
CA TYR A 319 -22.77 -15.49 13.86
C TYR A 319 -21.83 -15.11 12.72
N LYS A 320 -21.37 -13.86 12.74
CA LYS A 320 -20.51 -13.32 11.70
C LYS A 320 -19.04 -13.46 12.09
N TYR A 321 -18.20 -13.66 11.09
CA TYR A 321 -16.75 -13.60 11.24
C TYR A 321 -16.16 -12.67 10.19
N LYS A 322 -15.10 -11.97 10.59
CA LYS A 322 -14.20 -11.26 9.70
C LYS A 322 -12.97 -12.12 9.45
N ALA A 323 -12.75 -12.49 8.20
CA ALA A 323 -11.54 -13.15 7.74
C ALA A 323 -10.59 -12.12 7.12
N ASN A 324 -9.37 -12.05 7.64
CA ASN A 324 -8.28 -11.27 7.04
C ASN A 324 -7.26 -12.28 6.46
N VAL A 325 -7.18 -12.37 5.13
CA VAL A 325 -6.38 -13.36 4.41
C VAL A 325 -5.24 -12.65 3.69
N PRO A 326 -3.97 -12.82 4.13
CA PRO A 326 -2.83 -12.27 3.42
C PRO A 326 -2.72 -12.87 2.01
N PHE A 327 -2.32 -12.07 1.03
CA PHE A 327 -2.07 -12.56 -0.33
C PHE A 327 -0.79 -11.95 -0.93
N THR A 328 -0.25 -12.66 -1.91
CA THR A 328 0.80 -12.18 -2.81
C THR A 328 0.25 -12.15 -4.23
N ALA A 329 0.57 -11.13 -5.02
CA ALA A 329 0.16 -11.06 -6.43
C ALA A 329 1.24 -10.42 -7.30
N ARG A 330 1.07 -10.46 -8.61
CA ARG A 330 1.88 -9.70 -9.57
C ARG A 330 1.09 -8.48 -10.01
N LEU A 331 1.63 -7.27 -9.77
CA LEU A 331 1.08 -6.02 -10.30
C LEU A 331 1.84 -5.64 -11.57
N GLN A 332 1.10 -5.29 -12.61
CA GLN A 332 1.62 -4.71 -13.85
C GLN A 332 1.01 -3.33 -14.06
N ARG A 333 1.87 -2.33 -14.28
CA ARG A 333 1.50 -0.94 -14.58
C ARG A 333 1.91 -0.61 -16.01
N THR A 334 0.99 -0.04 -16.77
CA THR A 334 1.26 0.57 -18.07
C THR A 334 1.19 2.08 -17.92
N TYR A 335 2.26 2.75 -18.37
CA TYR A 335 2.42 4.19 -18.31
C TYR A 335 2.01 4.84 -19.63
N ARG A 336 1.66 6.12 -19.59
CA ARG A 336 1.21 6.89 -20.77
C ARG A 336 2.23 6.89 -21.91
N ASN A 337 3.52 6.80 -21.59
CA ASN A 337 4.61 6.70 -22.56
C ASN A 337 4.76 5.29 -23.18
N GLY A 338 3.86 4.35 -22.88
CA GLY A 338 3.89 2.97 -23.36
C GLY A 338 4.77 2.02 -22.54
N ALA A 339 5.55 2.53 -21.59
CA ALA A 339 6.38 1.68 -20.74
C ALA A 339 5.52 0.79 -19.84
N ILE A 340 6.02 -0.42 -19.57
CA ILE A 340 5.37 -1.39 -18.69
C ILE A 340 6.34 -1.75 -17.56
N ARG A 341 5.88 -1.63 -16.31
CA ARG A 341 6.59 -2.13 -15.13
C ARG A 341 5.77 -3.21 -14.45
N SER A 342 6.45 -4.17 -13.84
CA SER A 342 5.78 -5.23 -13.10
C SER A 342 6.62 -5.70 -11.93
N GLY A 343 5.97 -6.05 -10.84
CA GLY A 343 6.61 -6.51 -9.61
C GLY A 343 5.64 -7.28 -8.72
N SER A 344 6.16 -7.88 -7.65
CA SER A 344 5.31 -8.55 -6.67
C SER A 344 4.68 -7.52 -5.74
N ILE A 345 3.42 -7.75 -5.37
CA ILE A 345 2.74 -6.98 -4.34
C ILE A 345 2.22 -7.91 -3.26
N THR A 346 2.08 -7.37 -2.07
CA THR A 346 1.44 -8.05 -0.95
C THR A 346 0.24 -7.24 -0.49
N GLY A 347 -0.79 -7.93 -0.04
CA GLY A 347 -2.00 -7.30 0.47
C GLY A 347 -2.69 -8.19 1.47
N THR A 348 -3.76 -7.66 2.06
CA THR A 348 -4.68 -8.42 2.88
C THR A 348 -6.03 -8.31 2.23
N TYR A 349 -6.68 -9.46 2.08
CA TYR A 349 -8.04 -9.60 1.61
C TYR A 349 -8.93 -9.68 2.85
N ASP A 350 -9.88 -8.76 2.97
CA ASP A 350 -10.80 -8.73 4.11
C ASP A 350 -12.19 -9.15 3.65
N LYS A 351 -12.79 -10.11 4.34
CA LYS A 351 -14.16 -10.55 4.08
C LYS A 351 -14.93 -10.67 5.39
N VAL A 352 -16.14 -10.11 5.43
CA VAL A 352 -17.10 -10.39 6.49
C VAL A 352 -18.12 -11.37 5.94
N GLN A 353 -18.34 -12.47 6.66
CA GLN A 353 -19.25 -13.52 6.26
C GLN A 353 -19.98 -14.12 7.47
N VAL A 354 -21.23 -14.52 7.27
CA VAL A 354 -22.01 -15.31 8.22
C VAL A 354 -21.55 -16.75 8.18
N GLY A 355 -21.23 -17.31 9.34
CA GLY A 355 -20.87 -18.72 9.47
C GLY A 355 -22.05 -19.56 9.87
N GLU A 356 -22.31 -19.54 11.17
CA GLU A 356 -23.39 -20.31 11.77
C GLU A 356 -24.64 -19.44 11.85
N VAL A 357 -25.78 -20.02 11.47
CA VAL A 357 -27.10 -19.41 11.64
C VAL A 357 -27.92 -20.32 12.53
N VAL A 358 -28.44 -19.77 13.62
CA VAL A 358 -29.24 -20.51 14.60
C VAL A 358 -30.59 -19.83 14.81
N ALA A 359 -31.60 -20.62 15.18
CA ALA A 359 -32.87 -20.08 15.66
C ALA A 359 -32.82 -19.97 17.20
N VAL A 360 -32.89 -18.74 17.71
CA VAL A 360 -32.98 -18.44 19.15
C VAL A 360 -34.42 -18.11 19.48
N VAL A 361 -34.99 -18.82 20.46
CA VAL A 361 -36.38 -18.65 20.88
C VAL A 361 -36.38 -17.83 22.16
N ASP A 362 -37.00 -16.66 22.13
CA ASP A 362 -37.18 -15.86 23.33
C ASP A 362 -38.20 -16.53 24.25
N ARG A 363 -38.13 -16.22 25.55
CA ARG A 363 -39.11 -16.71 26.52
C ARG A 363 -40.50 -16.27 26.07
N CYS A 364 -41.42 -17.22 25.96
CA CYS A 364 -42.79 -16.93 25.56
C CYS A 364 -43.48 -16.03 26.59
N GLU A 365 -44.18 -15.01 26.08
CA GLU A 365 -44.91 -14.05 26.88
C GLU A 365 -46.40 -14.42 26.89
N PRO A 366 -47.06 -14.37 28.06
CA PRO A 366 -48.49 -14.63 28.14
C PRO A 366 -49.26 -13.52 27.43
N ILE A 367 -50.27 -13.91 26.66
CA ILE A 367 -51.22 -12.96 26.04
C ILE A 367 -52.55 -12.99 26.81
N PRO A 368 -53.45 -12.01 26.67
CA PRO A 368 -54.77 -12.09 27.28
C PRO A 368 -55.61 -13.15 26.59
N CYS A 369 -56.15 -14.11 27.34
CA CYS A 369 -57.15 -15.03 26.79
C CYS A 369 -58.38 -14.19 26.46
N GLN A 370 -58.68 -14.01 25.17
CA GLN A 370 -59.97 -13.48 24.78
C GLN A 370 -61.00 -14.53 25.16
N ALA A 371 -61.69 -14.30 26.28
CA ALA A 371 -62.88 -15.04 26.62
C ALA A 371 -63.87 -14.84 25.46
N VAL A 372 -64.01 -15.86 24.60
CA VAL A 372 -65.22 -16.01 23.81
C VAL A 372 -66.30 -16.26 24.85
N CYS A 373 -66.96 -15.19 25.28
CA CYS A 373 -68.21 -15.30 26.02
C CYS A 373 -69.19 -16.03 25.09
N LEU A 374 -69.33 -17.34 25.29
CA LEU A 374 -70.47 -18.09 24.77
C LEU A 374 -71.71 -17.45 25.43
N LYS A 375 -72.35 -16.55 24.69
CA LYS A 375 -73.74 -16.19 24.98
C LYS A 375 -74.57 -17.39 24.53
N GLU A 376 -74.95 -18.21 25.51
CA GLU A 376 -76.07 -19.13 25.39
C GLU A 376 -77.39 -18.38 25.14
#